data_AF-A0A945ISE7-F1
#
_entry.id   AF-A0A945ISE7-F1
#
_cell.length_a   1.000
_cell.length_b   1.000
_cell.length_c   1.000
_cell.angle_alpha   90.00
_cell.angle_beta   90.00
_cell.angle_gamma   90.00
#
_symmetry.space_group_name_H-M   'P 1'
#
loop_
_entity.id
_entity.type
_entity.pdbx_description
1 polymer ?
#
loop_
_entity_poly.entity_id
_entity_poly.type
_entity_poly.pdbx_seq_one_letter_code
_entity_poly.pdbx_strand_id
1 'polypeptide(L)'
;TCSTFIPLVLGVGVGLMLGIDTTAAVLIGSFWASFTLITYPIVSQYGLTKNRAVAATVGASSITDTISLVILAVIIGAETGDSGGIALVLSIALGMVGVAVWCMIIYPFLARMFFMGMGQERTLRYLIVLIGLTSSALVADLLGIEALIGAFFMGVGLNRLVPNARPLMGVTDFIGNAIFIPTFLVSVGLLFDPEVMFVAETLRLAAGFAVALVVGKAAAAWLSGRLFGLDRAEVGLMFSISVAQAAATLAATIIGLEAGLYGDDIVNAVMVVVAVSLLITSIGTARYAPRITVPANLQRRPGEAVLLPTGDVPDAELARVIGLASRLADPVGGILQPIVVVPSTAPDLIEWGRAEQNRADLVLRRMGQDVETQLRADRSVSSGINRTAIEHDSSLLLLAWPGKPSIGGRVLGASYSEIIAATSVPVLIAALHDDVVAHPRVALVAHSVVPGSALSLSLGAQIASAFAGKDHPLLVGPAAPEHLAALDIAFPADTEYRGGSDVVGWVNANTDPGDLVIVPFVGVSLRPLAEQIYDSGRSILAVAQNPGSQPALGGSAMSLPIGGTVNPV
;
A
#
# COMPACT_ATOMS: atom_id res chain seq x y z
N THR A 1 -20.33 12.89 5.31
CA THR A 1 -21.59 13.39 5.92
C THR A 1 -21.32 14.44 6.98
N CYS A 2 -20.68 14.14 8.13
CA CYS A 2 -20.35 15.17 9.12
C CYS A 2 -19.46 16.29 8.55
N SER A 3 -18.50 15.92 7.68
CA SER A 3 -17.63 16.83 6.92
C SER A 3 -18.36 17.79 5.99
N THR A 4 -19.59 17.46 5.58
CA THR A 4 -20.36 18.25 4.60
C THR A 4 -21.39 19.13 5.30
N PHE A 5 -22.23 18.53 6.16
CA PHE A 5 -23.39 19.21 6.73
C PHE A 5 -23.02 20.28 7.74
N ILE A 6 -22.00 20.04 8.58
CA ILE A 6 -21.64 20.99 9.64
C ILE A 6 -21.05 22.29 9.06
N PRO A 7 -20.03 22.26 8.17
CA PRO A 7 -19.54 23.48 7.53
C PRO A 7 -20.60 24.17 6.68
N LEU A 8 -21.47 23.42 6.01
CA LEU A 8 -22.54 23.98 5.18
C LEU A 8 -23.52 24.79 6.02
N VAL A 9 -24.07 24.23 7.10
CA VAL A 9 -25.04 24.91 7.95
C VAL A 9 -24.43 26.14 8.62
N LEU A 10 -23.18 26.04 9.09
CA LEU A 10 -22.48 27.19 9.67
C LEU A 10 -22.19 28.27 8.64
N GLY A 11 -21.83 27.87 7.41
CA GLY A 11 -21.66 28.77 6.28
C GLY A 11 -22.91 29.56 5.95
N VAL A 12 -24.04 28.86 5.83
CA VAL A 12 -25.36 29.49 5.61
C VAL A 12 -25.69 30.44 6.75
N GLY A 13 -25.52 30.01 8.00
CA GLY A 13 -25.82 30.83 9.18
C GLY A 13 -25.02 32.13 9.21
N VAL A 14 -23.73 32.06 8.94
CA VAL A 14 -22.87 33.26 8.88
C VAL A 14 -23.22 34.13 7.68
N GLY A 15 -23.53 33.55 6.52
CA GLY A 15 -23.95 34.31 5.35
C GLY A 15 -25.21 35.14 5.61
N LEU A 16 -26.23 34.52 6.22
CA LEU A 16 -27.45 35.20 6.63
C LEU A 16 -27.20 36.30 7.68
N MET A 17 -26.31 36.06 8.64
CA MET A 17 -25.91 37.07 9.63
C MET A 17 -25.20 38.28 9.01
N LEU A 18 -24.53 38.09 7.88
CA LEU A 18 -23.86 39.16 7.14
C LEU A 18 -24.79 39.94 6.20
N GLY A 19 -26.07 39.54 6.12
CA GLY A 19 -27.09 40.18 5.29
C GLY A 19 -27.15 39.65 3.85
N ILE A 20 -26.57 38.49 3.58
CA ILE A 20 -26.58 37.85 2.26
C ILE A 20 -27.93 37.17 2.05
N ASP A 21 -28.45 37.22 0.82
CA ASP A 21 -29.70 36.54 0.46
C ASP A 21 -29.63 35.02 0.74
N THR A 22 -30.78 34.40 0.99
CA THR A 22 -30.86 32.99 1.36
C THR A 22 -30.27 32.08 0.27
N THR A 23 -30.55 32.35 -1.00
CA THR A 23 -30.06 31.52 -2.12
C THR A 23 -28.53 31.63 -2.23
N ALA A 24 -28.01 32.85 -2.19
CA ALA A 24 -26.58 33.13 -2.18
C ALA A 24 -25.88 32.52 -0.94
N ALA A 25 -26.49 32.59 0.24
CA ALA A 25 -25.94 32.03 1.47
C ALA A 25 -25.86 30.49 1.44
N VAL A 26 -26.84 29.81 0.82
CA VAL A 26 -26.79 28.35 0.59
C VAL A 26 -25.65 28.00 -0.36
N LEU A 27 -25.47 28.76 -1.44
CA LEU A 27 -24.36 28.56 -2.36
C LEU A 27 -23.01 28.72 -1.65
N ILE A 28 -22.82 29.80 -0.90
CA ILE A 28 -21.60 30.06 -0.12
C ILE A 28 -21.38 28.97 0.94
N GLY A 29 -22.44 28.49 1.60
CA GLY A 29 -22.33 27.38 2.54
C GLY A 29 -21.79 26.11 1.90
N SER A 30 -22.16 25.83 0.65
CA SER A 30 -21.66 24.69 -0.11
C SER A 30 -20.15 24.76 -0.39
N PHE A 31 -19.58 25.96 -0.53
CA PHE A 31 -18.15 26.16 -0.71
C PHE A 31 -17.34 25.68 0.49
N TRP A 32 -17.87 25.89 1.70
CA TRP A 32 -17.19 25.46 2.92
C TRP A 32 -17.38 23.96 3.19
N ALA A 33 -18.32 23.31 2.51
CA ALA A 33 -18.56 21.87 2.64
C ALA A 33 -17.48 21.05 1.92
N SER A 34 -17.12 21.45 0.69
CA SER A 34 -16.04 20.88 -0.11
C SER A 34 -14.66 21.21 0.44
N PHE A 35 -13.64 20.50 -0.03
CA PHE A 35 -12.23 20.78 0.28
C PHE A 35 -11.31 20.01 -0.65
N THR A 36 -10.11 20.52 -0.84
CA THR A 36 -9.11 19.91 -1.73
C THR A 36 -7.93 19.37 -0.93
N LEU A 37 -7.46 18.18 -1.30
CA LEU A 37 -6.39 17.45 -0.60
C LEU A 37 -4.98 17.96 -0.95
N ILE A 38 -4.77 19.26 -0.84
CA ILE A 38 -3.54 19.93 -1.27
C ILE A 38 -2.31 19.46 -0.49
N THR A 39 -2.50 19.03 0.76
CA THR A 39 -1.42 18.54 1.62
C THR A 39 -1.28 17.02 1.66
N TYR A 40 -2.02 16.28 0.82
CA TYR A 40 -1.84 14.83 0.64
C TYR A 40 -0.37 14.41 0.37
N PRO A 41 0.41 15.18 -0.41
CA PRO A 41 1.83 14.87 -0.62
C PRO A 41 2.66 14.88 0.66
N ILE A 42 2.41 15.87 1.52
CA ILE A 42 3.08 15.98 2.83
C ILE A 42 2.71 14.75 3.66
N VAL A 43 1.43 14.37 3.69
CA VAL A 43 0.97 13.16 4.38
C VAL A 43 1.63 11.88 3.85
N SER A 44 1.85 11.81 2.54
CA SER A 44 2.52 10.68 1.89
C SER A 44 3.98 10.54 2.32
N GLN A 45 4.72 11.66 2.44
CA GLN A 45 6.10 11.65 2.92
C GLN A 45 6.25 11.11 4.35
N TYR A 46 5.20 11.26 5.19
CA TYR A 46 5.16 10.67 6.53
C TYR A 46 4.65 9.21 6.56
N GLY A 47 4.38 8.60 5.40
CA GLY A 47 3.88 7.22 5.32
C GLY A 47 2.45 7.04 5.84
N LEU A 48 1.67 8.12 5.92
CA LEU A 48 0.35 8.14 6.54
C LEU A 48 -0.81 7.92 5.57
N THR A 49 -0.55 7.61 4.29
CA THR A 49 -1.59 7.38 3.27
C THR A 49 -2.58 6.28 3.65
N LYS A 50 -2.11 5.25 4.36
CA LYS A 50 -2.92 4.14 4.87
C LYS A 50 -3.58 4.41 6.22
N ASN A 51 -3.28 5.55 6.86
CA ASN A 51 -3.93 5.89 8.13
C ASN A 51 -5.44 6.09 7.90
N ARG A 52 -6.26 5.50 8.76
CA ARG A 52 -7.73 5.56 8.72
C ARG A 52 -8.29 6.98 8.63
N ALA A 53 -7.69 7.95 9.31
CA ALA A 53 -8.11 9.35 9.28
C ALA A 53 -7.87 9.98 7.90
N VAL A 54 -6.70 9.70 7.30
CA VAL A 54 -6.34 10.19 5.96
C VAL A 54 -7.23 9.55 4.91
N ALA A 55 -7.36 8.22 4.92
CA ALA A 55 -8.20 7.48 3.98
C ALA A 55 -9.67 7.91 4.04
N ALA A 56 -10.23 8.08 5.24
CA ALA A 56 -11.60 8.57 5.41
C ALA A 56 -11.77 9.99 4.86
N THR A 57 -10.77 10.85 5.04
CA THR A 57 -10.83 12.24 4.56
C THR A 57 -10.69 12.32 3.04
N VAL A 58 -9.84 11.49 2.44
CA VAL A 58 -9.69 11.40 0.97
C VAL A 58 -11.01 10.97 0.33
N GLY A 59 -11.64 9.92 0.86
CA GLY A 59 -12.95 9.46 0.36
C GLY A 59 -14.06 10.49 0.61
N ALA A 60 -13.99 11.23 1.72
CA ALA A 60 -14.97 12.27 2.03
C ALA A 60 -14.92 13.46 1.06
N SER A 61 -13.74 13.83 0.55
CA SER A 61 -13.57 14.94 -0.42
C SER A 61 -14.41 14.70 -1.69
N SER A 62 -14.26 13.53 -2.33
CA SER A 62 -15.04 13.22 -3.53
C SER A 62 -16.56 13.31 -3.32
N ILE A 63 -17.05 12.91 -2.13
CA ILE A 63 -18.47 13.00 -1.79
C ILE A 63 -18.88 14.46 -1.54
N THR A 64 -18.08 15.23 -0.81
CA THR A 64 -18.39 16.64 -0.53
C THR A 64 -18.42 17.47 -1.80
N ASP A 65 -17.48 17.26 -2.69
CA ASP A 65 -17.34 18.05 -3.91
C ASP A 65 -18.51 17.77 -4.86
N THR A 66 -18.93 16.51 -4.96
CA THR A 66 -20.15 16.13 -5.69
C THR A 66 -21.40 16.83 -5.12
N ILE A 67 -21.55 16.86 -3.79
CA ILE A 67 -22.69 17.53 -3.15
C ILE A 67 -22.67 19.04 -3.43
N SER A 68 -21.49 19.68 -3.34
CA SER A 68 -21.36 21.12 -3.61
C SER A 68 -21.69 21.46 -5.06
N LEU A 69 -21.26 20.64 -6.03
CA LEU A 69 -21.62 20.82 -7.44
C LEU A 69 -23.13 20.67 -7.69
N VAL A 70 -23.78 19.70 -7.03
CA VAL A 70 -25.25 19.56 -7.12
C VAL A 70 -25.97 20.76 -6.52
N ILE A 71 -25.48 21.33 -5.42
CA ILE A 71 -26.08 22.54 -4.83
C ILE A 71 -25.92 23.73 -5.77
N LEU A 72 -24.72 23.95 -6.32
CA LEU A 72 -24.46 24.98 -7.33
C LEU A 72 -25.42 24.81 -8.52
N ALA A 73 -25.54 23.59 -9.05
CA ALA A 73 -26.41 23.25 -10.16
C ALA A 73 -27.87 23.67 -9.94
N VAL A 74 -28.40 23.31 -8.76
CA VAL A 74 -29.78 23.57 -8.38
C VAL A 74 -30.02 25.08 -8.22
N ILE A 75 -29.08 25.80 -7.61
CA ILE A 75 -29.20 27.24 -7.38
C ILE A 75 -29.16 28.02 -8.69
N ILE A 76 -28.19 27.73 -9.55
CA ILE A 76 -28.09 28.40 -10.86
C ILE A 76 -29.30 28.08 -11.74
N GLY A 77 -29.81 26.86 -11.67
CA GLY A 77 -31.04 26.48 -12.37
C GLY A 77 -32.28 27.20 -11.86
N ALA A 78 -32.34 27.51 -10.55
CA ALA A 78 -33.44 28.27 -9.97
C ALA A 78 -33.41 29.75 -10.39
N GLU A 79 -32.22 30.37 -10.46
CA GLU A 79 -32.06 31.78 -10.83
C GLU A 79 -32.27 32.05 -12.33
N THR A 80 -31.89 31.10 -13.19
CA THR A 80 -32.01 31.28 -14.65
C THR A 80 -33.43 31.00 -15.18
N GLY A 81 -34.34 30.49 -14.34
CA GLY A 81 -35.75 30.30 -14.67
C GLY A 81 -36.05 29.25 -15.75
N ASP A 82 -35.02 28.55 -16.24
CA ASP A 82 -35.14 27.48 -17.22
C ASP A 82 -35.16 26.11 -16.51
N SER A 83 -35.71 25.10 -17.18
CA SER A 83 -35.62 23.68 -16.81
C SER A 83 -34.19 23.14 -16.63
N GLY A 84 -33.19 24.00 -16.80
CA GLY A 84 -31.76 23.79 -16.66
C GLY A 84 -31.32 23.21 -15.32
N GLY A 85 -31.95 23.54 -14.18
CA GLY A 85 -31.53 22.98 -12.87
C GLY A 85 -31.70 21.46 -12.77
N ILE A 86 -32.85 20.95 -13.21
CA ILE A 86 -33.12 19.50 -13.25
C ILE A 86 -32.28 18.83 -14.34
N ALA A 87 -32.13 19.48 -15.50
CA ALA A 87 -31.29 18.98 -16.58
C ALA A 87 -29.80 18.92 -16.19
N LEU A 88 -29.29 19.87 -15.38
CA LEU A 88 -27.92 19.91 -14.90
C LEU A 88 -27.66 18.84 -13.83
N VAL A 89 -28.61 18.62 -12.92
CA VAL A 89 -28.50 17.52 -11.95
C VAL A 89 -28.52 16.16 -12.66
N LEU A 90 -29.39 15.99 -13.66
CA LEU A 90 -29.41 14.79 -14.49
C LEU A 90 -28.13 14.62 -15.31
N SER A 91 -27.58 15.70 -15.88
CA SER A 91 -26.34 15.63 -16.66
C SER A 91 -25.13 15.27 -15.80
N ILE A 92 -25.02 15.82 -14.58
CA ILE A 92 -23.97 15.47 -13.61
C ILE A 92 -24.11 14.01 -13.18
N ALA A 93 -25.32 13.56 -12.84
CA ALA A 93 -25.57 12.17 -12.45
C ALA A 93 -25.23 11.19 -13.59
N LEU A 94 -25.65 11.50 -14.81
CA LEU A 94 -25.35 10.69 -16.00
C LEU A 94 -23.85 10.72 -16.32
N GLY A 95 -23.21 11.88 -16.17
CA GLY A 95 -21.77 12.04 -16.30
C GLY A 95 -21.01 11.16 -15.31
N MET A 96 -21.48 11.05 -14.07
CA MET A 96 -20.80 10.28 -13.02
C MET A 96 -20.81 8.79 -13.38
N VAL A 97 -21.94 8.32 -13.90
CA VAL A 97 -22.06 6.97 -14.47
C VAL A 97 -21.12 6.81 -15.68
N GLY A 98 -21.04 7.80 -16.56
CA GLY A 98 -20.13 7.80 -17.70
C GLY A 98 -18.66 7.66 -17.31
N VAL A 99 -18.20 8.44 -16.33
CA VAL A 99 -16.84 8.35 -15.77
C VAL A 99 -16.59 6.98 -15.15
N ALA A 100 -17.54 6.45 -14.38
CA ALA A 100 -17.41 5.13 -13.77
C ALA A 100 -17.31 4.01 -14.81
N VAL A 101 -18.13 4.06 -15.86
CA VAL A 101 -18.10 3.10 -16.99
C VAL A 101 -16.77 3.20 -17.74
N TRP A 102 -16.28 4.41 -17.99
CA TRP A 102 -14.97 4.63 -18.61
C TRP A 102 -13.85 3.97 -17.80
N CYS A 103 -13.79 4.26 -16.50
CA CYS A 103 -12.72 3.80 -15.61
C CYS A 103 -12.76 2.29 -15.34
N MET A 104 -13.95 1.70 -15.17
CA MET A 104 -14.08 0.31 -14.72
C MET A 104 -14.26 -0.70 -15.85
N ILE A 105 -14.73 -0.27 -17.03
CA ILE A 105 -15.07 -1.18 -18.13
C ILE A 105 -14.23 -0.88 -19.36
N ILE A 106 -14.36 0.34 -19.90
CA ILE A 106 -13.78 0.69 -21.21
C ILE A 106 -12.26 0.69 -21.13
N TYR A 107 -11.70 1.45 -20.19
CA TYR A 107 -10.26 1.61 -20.09
C TYR A 107 -9.52 0.29 -19.75
N PRO A 108 -9.97 -0.53 -18.78
CA PRO A 108 -9.38 -1.85 -18.52
C PRO A 108 -9.42 -2.80 -19.71
N PHE A 109 -10.43 -2.67 -20.57
CA PHE A 109 -10.51 -3.43 -21.82
C PHE A 109 -9.47 -2.93 -22.84
N LEU A 110 -9.35 -1.61 -23.04
CA LEU A 110 -8.32 -1.00 -23.90
C LEU A 110 -6.91 -1.33 -23.43
N ALA A 111 -6.65 -1.24 -22.12
CA ALA A 111 -5.36 -1.56 -21.53
C ALA A 111 -4.98 -3.03 -21.77
N ARG A 112 -5.92 -3.97 -21.57
CA ARG A 112 -5.68 -5.40 -21.87
C ARG A 112 -5.40 -5.65 -23.35
N MET A 113 -6.12 -4.98 -24.24
CA MET A 113 -5.88 -5.08 -25.69
C MET A 113 -4.48 -4.58 -26.07
N PHE A 114 -4.02 -3.50 -25.44
CA PHE A 114 -2.69 -2.95 -25.68
C PHE A 114 -1.56 -3.90 -25.22
N PHE A 115 -1.71 -4.53 -24.05
CA PHE A 115 -0.73 -5.50 -23.54
C PHE A 115 -0.69 -6.82 -24.34
N MET A 116 -1.70 -7.12 -25.15
CA MET A 116 -1.68 -8.27 -26.07
C MET A 116 -0.83 -8.01 -27.33
N GLY A 117 -0.58 -6.75 -27.68
CA GLY A 117 0.11 -6.37 -28.94
C GLY A 117 1.51 -5.80 -28.77
N MET A 118 1.83 -5.17 -27.64
CA MET A 118 3.16 -4.61 -27.34
C MET A 118 3.68 -5.19 -26.02
N GLY A 119 4.96 -5.56 -25.97
CA GLY A 119 5.57 -6.30 -24.87
C GLY A 119 5.39 -5.67 -23.48
N GLN A 120 5.66 -6.46 -22.44
CA GLN A 120 5.46 -6.14 -21.02
C GLN A 120 6.47 -5.12 -20.45
N GLU A 121 7.04 -4.22 -21.27
CA GLU A 121 8.07 -3.29 -20.81
C GLU A 121 7.55 -2.30 -19.77
N ARG A 122 8.38 -2.04 -18.75
CA ARG A 122 8.10 -1.13 -17.62
C ARG A 122 7.62 0.25 -18.06
N THR A 123 8.26 0.83 -19.09
CA THR A 123 7.93 2.16 -19.62
C THR A 123 6.53 2.21 -20.23
N LEU A 124 6.11 1.16 -20.95
CA LEU A 124 4.78 1.08 -21.56
C LEU A 124 3.68 0.93 -20.50
N ARG A 125 3.92 0.13 -19.45
CA ARG A 125 2.97 -0.01 -18.33
C ARG A 125 2.75 1.32 -17.60
N TYR A 126 3.82 2.10 -17.41
CA TYR A 126 3.74 3.44 -16.85
C TYR A 126 2.98 4.41 -17.77
N LEU A 127 3.31 4.42 -19.06
CA LEU A 127 2.67 5.29 -20.04
C LEU A 127 1.15 5.05 -20.07
N ILE A 128 0.73 3.78 -20.00
CA ILE A 128 -0.67 3.40 -19.90
C ILE A 128 -1.31 4.03 -18.67
N VAL A 129 -0.73 3.86 -17.47
CA VAL A 129 -1.27 4.47 -16.23
C VAL A 129 -1.45 5.97 -16.36
N LEU A 130 -0.45 6.68 -16.90
CA LEU A 130 -0.52 8.13 -17.09
C LEU A 130 -1.60 8.51 -18.11
N ILE A 131 -1.69 7.80 -19.24
CA ILE A 131 -2.76 7.97 -20.23
C ILE A 131 -4.12 7.70 -19.59
N GLY A 132 -4.23 6.70 -18.70
CA GLY A 132 -5.45 6.39 -17.98
C GLY A 132 -5.91 7.53 -17.11
N LEU A 133 -5.02 8.03 -16.25
CA LEU A 133 -5.31 9.15 -15.35
C LEU A 133 -5.71 10.40 -16.14
N THR A 134 -4.94 10.77 -17.16
CA THR A 134 -5.23 11.95 -17.99
C THR A 134 -6.50 11.79 -18.82
N SER A 135 -6.73 10.60 -19.40
CA SER A 135 -7.95 10.34 -20.18
C SER A 135 -9.20 10.40 -19.32
N SER A 136 -9.16 9.87 -18.09
CA SER A 136 -10.32 9.96 -17.21
C SER A 136 -10.57 11.37 -16.69
N ALA A 137 -9.50 12.14 -16.43
CA ALA A 137 -9.62 13.55 -16.10
C ALA A 137 -10.31 14.32 -17.23
N LEU A 138 -9.91 14.06 -18.48
CA LEU A 138 -10.52 14.65 -19.69
C LEU A 138 -11.98 14.23 -19.87
N VAL A 139 -12.29 12.93 -19.70
CA VAL A 139 -13.67 12.43 -19.81
C VAL A 139 -14.57 13.02 -18.72
N ALA A 140 -14.06 13.18 -17.50
CA ALA A 140 -14.80 13.84 -16.43
C ALA A 140 -15.11 15.30 -16.79
N ASP A 141 -14.12 16.05 -17.26
CA ASP A 141 -14.28 17.45 -17.68
C ASP A 141 -15.30 17.61 -18.83
N LEU A 142 -15.23 16.73 -19.84
CA LEU A 142 -16.20 16.69 -20.95
C LEU A 142 -17.64 16.40 -20.50
N LEU A 143 -17.81 15.70 -19.38
CA LEU A 143 -19.10 15.37 -18.80
C LEU A 143 -19.55 16.40 -17.74
N GLY A 144 -18.83 17.52 -17.59
CA GLY A 144 -19.15 18.56 -16.62
C GLY A 144 -18.86 18.15 -15.17
N ILE A 145 -17.97 17.20 -14.97
CA ILE A 145 -17.53 16.68 -13.67
C ILE A 145 -16.12 17.11 -13.41
N GLU A 146 -15.81 17.34 -12.14
CA GLU A 146 -14.46 17.69 -11.73
C GLU A 146 -13.43 16.62 -12.18
N ALA A 147 -12.41 17.07 -12.91
CA ALA A 147 -11.34 16.23 -13.44
C ALA A 147 -10.65 15.35 -12.36
N LEU A 148 -10.60 15.86 -11.12
CA LEU A 148 -10.06 15.13 -9.96
C LEU A 148 -10.84 13.86 -9.65
N ILE A 149 -12.18 13.89 -9.82
CA ILE A 149 -13.04 12.71 -9.63
C ILE A 149 -12.71 11.65 -10.68
N GLY A 150 -12.53 12.05 -11.95
CA GLY A 150 -12.08 11.15 -13.01
C GLY A 150 -10.76 10.46 -12.66
N ALA A 151 -9.74 11.25 -12.31
CA ALA A 151 -8.44 10.72 -11.91
C ALA A 151 -8.53 9.75 -10.70
N PHE A 152 -9.36 10.07 -9.70
CA PHE A 152 -9.60 9.20 -8.54
C PHE A 152 -10.23 7.87 -8.93
N PHE A 153 -11.32 7.88 -9.72
CA PHE A 153 -11.99 6.66 -10.19
C PHE A 153 -11.06 5.78 -11.05
N MET A 154 -10.24 6.41 -11.88
CA MET A 154 -9.21 5.69 -12.64
C MET A 154 -8.17 5.05 -11.72
N GLY A 155 -7.70 5.75 -10.68
CA GLY A 155 -6.81 5.18 -9.67
C GLY A 155 -7.39 3.94 -8.99
N VAL A 156 -8.68 3.98 -8.63
CA VAL A 156 -9.40 2.82 -8.08
C VAL A 156 -9.50 1.68 -9.09
N GLY A 157 -9.80 1.98 -10.36
CA GLY A 157 -9.89 0.99 -11.44
C GLY A 157 -8.55 0.33 -11.78
N LEU A 158 -7.45 1.10 -11.71
CA LEU A 158 -6.09 0.67 -12.04
C LEU A 158 -5.43 -0.19 -10.96
N ASN A 159 -5.92 -0.14 -9.71
CA ASN A 159 -5.39 -0.96 -8.60
C ASN A 159 -5.40 -2.47 -8.92
N ARG A 160 -6.21 -2.91 -9.90
CA ARG A 160 -6.25 -4.30 -10.40
C ARG A 160 -5.29 -4.62 -11.55
N LEU A 161 -4.77 -3.62 -12.26
CA LEU A 161 -4.02 -3.78 -13.52
C LEU A 161 -2.51 -3.54 -13.35
N VAL A 162 -2.09 -2.92 -12.25
CA VAL A 162 -0.69 -2.64 -11.95
C VAL A 162 -0.36 -3.30 -10.61
N PRO A 163 0.30 -4.48 -10.60
CA PRO A 163 0.86 -5.04 -9.39
C PRO A 163 1.78 -4.00 -8.74
N ASN A 164 1.77 -3.90 -7.40
CA ASN A 164 2.58 -2.95 -6.61
C ASN A 164 4.08 -3.27 -6.66
N ALA A 165 4.63 -3.52 -7.85
CA ALA A 165 6.05 -3.62 -8.04
C ALA A 165 6.68 -2.25 -7.76
N ARG A 166 7.40 -2.15 -6.63
CA ARG A 166 8.07 -0.92 -6.16
C ARG A 166 8.90 -0.16 -7.23
N PRO A 167 9.44 -0.77 -8.30
CA PRO A 167 10.08 0.02 -9.36
C PRO A 167 9.12 0.93 -10.14
N LEU A 168 7.84 0.57 -10.28
CA LEU A 168 6.85 1.37 -11.04
C LEU A 168 6.24 2.50 -10.19
N MET A 169 5.96 2.23 -8.91
CA MET A 169 5.50 3.26 -7.98
C MET A 169 6.51 4.40 -7.83
N GLY A 170 7.81 4.08 -7.82
CA GLY A 170 8.87 5.09 -7.70
C GLY A 170 8.86 6.16 -8.79
N VAL A 171 8.39 5.86 -10.01
CA VAL A 171 8.32 6.85 -11.11
C VAL A 171 7.07 7.70 -11.03
N THR A 172 5.90 7.11 -10.70
CA THR A 172 4.67 7.89 -10.48
C THR A 172 4.80 8.78 -9.24
N ASP A 173 5.41 8.28 -8.17
CA ASP A 173 5.75 9.06 -6.98
C ASP A 173 6.78 10.15 -7.31
N PHE A 174 7.78 9.84 -8.14
CA PHE A 174 8.75 10.85 -8.58
C PHE A 174 8.09 11.96 -9.40
N ILE A 175 7.32 11.63 -10.44
CA ILE A 175 6.68 12.63 -11.31
C ILE A 175 5.61 13.42 -10.54
N GLY A 176 4.84 12.74 -9.69
CA GLY A 176 3.91 13.36 -8.76
C GLY A 176 4.62 14.38 -7.87
N ASN A 177 5.62 13.93 -7.10
CA ASN A 177 6.28 14.75 -6.08
C ASN A 177 7.21 15.83 -6.66
N ALA A 178 7.87 15.57 -7.78
CA ALA A 178 8.86 16.48 -8.36
C ALA A 178 8.25 17.52 -9.31
N ILE A 179 7.15 17.20 -9.99
CA ILE A 179 6.59 18.03 -11.06
C ILE A 179 5.16 18.46 -10.73
N PHE A 180 4.22 17.51 -10.65
CA PHE A 180 2.80 17.85 -10.56
C PHE A 180 2.44 18.59 -9.27
N ILE A 181 2.94 18.14 -8.12
CA ILE A 181 2.63 18.73 -6.81
C ILE A 181 3.17 20.17 -6.71
N PRO A 182 4.47 20.45 -6.97
CA PRO A 182 4.96 21.82 -6.95
C PRO A 182 4.26 22.74 -7.97
N THR A 183 4.02 22.24 -9.19
CA THR A 183 3.36 23.03 -10.24
C THR A 183 1.93 23.40 -9.83
N PHE A 184 1.17 22.45 -9.28
CA PHE A 184 -0.17 22.69 -8.77
C PHE A 184 -0.19 23.76 -7.66
N LEU A 185 0.73 23.65 -6.68
CA LEU A 185 0.82 24.64 -5.60
C LEU A 185 1.15 26.05 -6.11
N VAL A 186 2.05 26.16 -7.09
CA VAL A 186 2.38 27.45 -7.72
C VAL A 186 1.17 28.01 -8.48
N SER A 187 0.48 27.20 -9.28
CA SER A 187 -0.71 27.63 -10.03
C SER A 187 -1.80 28.17 -9.11
N VAL A 188 -2.06 27.50 -7.99
CA VAL A 188 -3.02 28.00 -6.99
C VAL A 188 -2.55 29.31 -6.36
N GLY A 189 -1.25 29.45 -6.06
CA GLY A 189 -0.68 30.68 -5.52
C GLY A 189 -0.76 31.88 -6.47
N LEU A 190 -0.68 31.65 -7.78
CA LEU A 190 -0.78 32.70 -8.81
C LEU A 190 -2.21 33.25 -9.01
N LEU A 191 -3.23 32.54 -8.55
CA LEU A 191 -4.62 33.00 -8.58
C LEU A 191 -4.93 34.05 -7.49
N PHE A 192 -4.00 34.27 -6.56
CA PHE A 192 -4.18 35.18 -5.44
C PHE A 192 -3.76 36.60 -5.79
N ASP A 193 -4.70 37.55 -5.73
CA ASP A 193 -4.41 38.97 -5.80
C ASP A 193 -4.29 39.58 -4.38
N PRO A 194 -3.10 40.05 -3.97
CA PRO A 194 -2.89 40.64 -2.65
C PRO A 194 -3.59 41.99 -2.45
N GLU A 195 -3.97 42.72 -3.50
CA GLU A 195 -4.60 44.05 -3.37
C GLU A 195 -5.99 43.96 -2.71
N VAL A 196 -6.66 42.84 -2.91
CA VAL A 196 -8.00 42.55 -2.38
C VAL A 196 -8.04 42.47 -0.85
N MET A 197 -6.90 42.22 -0.20
CA MET A 197 -6.80 42.14 1.28
C MET A 197 -6.89 43.50 1.99
N PHE A 198 -6.84 44.62 1.25
CA PHE A 198 -6.80 45.96 1.83
C PHE A 198 -8.18 46.67 1.86
N VAL A 199 -9.23 46.03 1.35
CA VAL A 199 -10.60 46.58 1.36
C VAL A 199 -11.33 46.17 2.66
N ALA A 200 -11.70 47.15 3.48
CA ALA A 200 -12.27 46.91 4.81
C ALA A 200 -13.60 46.13 4.79
N GLU A 201 -14.45 46.37 3.79
CA GLU A 201 -15.74 45.68 3.63
C GLU A 201 -15.55 44.20 3.28
N THR A 202 -14.67 43.92 2.31
CA THR A 202 -14.22 42.56 1.96
C THR A 202 -13.61 41.84 3.15
N LEU A 203 -12.82 42.52 3.98
CA LEU A 203 -12.17 41.89 5.13
C LEU A 203 -13.17 41.45 6.21
N ARG A 204 -14.27 42.19 6.41
CA ARG A 204 -15.36 41.79 7.32
C ARG A 204 -16.02 40.50 6.85
N LEU A 205 -16.35 40.41 5.56
CA LEU A 205 -16.94 39.22 4.94
C LEU A 205 -15.97 38.04 5.02
N ALA A 206 -14.71 38.25 4.63
CA ALA A 206 -13.67 37.23 4.66
C ALA A 206 -13.43 36.69 6.09
N ALA A 207 -13.43 37.56 7.10
CA ALA A 207 -13.29 37.14 8.49
C ALA A 207 -14.46 36.26 8.94
N GLY A 208 -15.70 36.64 8.60
CA GLY A 208 -16.89 35.84 8.90
C GLY A 208 -16.82 34.45 8.25
N PHE A 209 -16.54 34.40 6.95
CA PHE A 209 -16.42 33.16 6.20
C PHE A 209 -15.26 32.27 6.68
N ALA A 210 -14.10 32.86 7.00
CA ALA A 210 -12.96 32.12 7.53
C ALA A 210 -13.29 31.48 8.88
N VAL A 211 -14.00 32.19 9.77
CA VAL A 211 -14.48 31.64 11.04
C VAL A 211 -15.47 30.50 10.79
N ALA A 212 -16.44 30.68 9.87
CA ALA A 212 -17.41 29.63 9.52
C ALA A 212 -16.71 28.36 9.02
N LEU A 213 -15.76 28.50 8.09
CA LEU A 213 -14.96 27.41 7.53
C LEU A 213 -14.16 26.70 8.62
N VAL A 214 -13.34 27.44 9.38
CA VAL A 214 -12.43 26.86 10.38
C VAL A 214 -13.21 26.17 11.49
N VAL A 215 -14.23 26.83 12.06
CA VAL A 215 -15.04 26.25 13.13
C VAL A 215 -15.84 25.06 12.62
N GLY A 216 -16.43 25.17 11.42
CA GLY A 216 -17.21 24.08 10.83
C GLY A 216 -16.37 22.83 10.56
N LYS A 217 -15.20 22.99 9.95
CA LYS A 217 -14.27 21.87 9.70
C LYS A 217 -13.71 21.30 11.01
N ALA A 218 -13.40 22.15 11.99
CA ALA A 218 -12.93 21.70 13.30
C ALA A 218 -13.99 20.88 14.04
N ALA A 219 -15.25 21.34 14.05
CA ALA A 219 -16.37 20.62 14.65
C ALA A 219 -16.64 19.28 13.94
N ALA A 220 -16.59 19.27 12.60
CA ALA A 220 -16.75 18.06 11.82
C ALA A 220 -15.62 17.04 12.08
N ALA A 221 -14.37 17.49 12.13
CA ALA A 221 -13.21 16.65 12.44
C ALA A 221 -13.28 16.11 13.88
N TRP A 222 -13.67 16.94 14.85
CA TRP A 222 -13.83 16.53 16.24
C TRP A 222 -14.93 15.48 16.40
N LEU A 223 -16.09 15.69 15.78
CA LEU A 223 -17.21 14.73 15.83
C LEU A 223 -16.84 13.42 15.14
N SER A 224 -16.23 13.49 13.96
CA SER A 224 -15.77 12.30 13.22
C SER A 224 -14.70 11.55 14.02
N GLY A 225 -13.78 12.28 14.66
CA GLY A 225 -12.76 11.72 15.53
C GLY A 225 -13.34 10.95 16.72
N ARG A 226 -14.42 11.47 17.31
CA ARG A 226 -15.11 10.80 18.41
C ARG A 226 -15.85 9.54 17.95
N LEU A 227 -16.42 9.54 16.74
CA LEU A 227 -17.09 8.38 16.14
C LEU A 227 -16.10 7.27 15.76
N PHE A 228 -14.93 7.63 15.24
CA PHE A 228 -13.91 6.68 14.77
C PHE A 228 -12.85 6.30 15.83
N GLY A 229 -12.93 6.86 17.05
CA GLY A 229 -11.94 6.61 18.10
C GLY A 229 -10.53 7.05 17.70
N LEU A 230 -10.42 8.22 17.07
CA LEU A 230 -9.15 8.79 16.60
C LEU A 230 -8.41 9.49 17.74
N ASP A 231 -7.07 9.42 17.71
CA ASP A 231 -6.24 10.18 18.64
C ASP A 231 -6.21 11.68 18.30
N ARG A 232 -5.80 12.53 19.25
CA ARG A 232 -5.77 14.00 19.06
C ARG A 232 -4.92 14.43 17.87
N ALA A 233 -3.82 13.73 17.61
CA ALA A 233 -2.98 13.99 16.45
C ALA A 233 -3.67 13.60 15.13
N GLU A 234 -4.40 12.48 15.12
CA GLU A 234 -5.19 12.02 13.96
C GLU A 234 -6.34 12.99 13.65
N VAL A 235 -7.04 13.48 14.69
CA VAL A 235 -8.10 14.50 14.55
C VAL A 235 -7.53 15.83 14.06
N GLY A 236 -6.40 16.26 14.60
CA GLY A 236 -5.70 17.48 14.15
C GLY A 236 -5.25 17.39 12.70
N LEU A 237 -4.78 16.22 12.27
CA LEU A 237 -4.43 15.96 10.88
C LEU A 237 -5.66 15.99 9.98
N MET A 238 -6.75 15.29 10.36
CA MET A 238 -8.02 15.28 9.63
C MET A 238 -8.60 16.68 9.45
N PHE A 239 -8.54 17.51 10.48
CA PHE A 239 -8.89 18.93 10.37
C PHE A 239 -7.99 19.65 9.37
N SER A 240 -6.67 19.53 9.53
CA SER A 240 -5.71 20.28 8.72
C SER A 240 -5.86 19.98 7.23
N ILE A 241 -6.00 18.71 6.85
CA ILE A 241 -6.13 18.32 5.43
C ILE A 241 -7.51 18.63 4.83
N SER A 242 -8.52 18.98 5.64
CA SER A 242 -9.89 19.24 5.18
C SER A 242 -10.27 20.72 5.15
N VAL A 243 -9.40 21.63 5.60
CA VAL A 243 -9.65 23.08 5.60
C VAL A 243 -9.42 23.70 4.23
N ALA A 244 -8.42 23.22 3.48
CA ALA A 244 -7.99 23.80 2.21
C ALA A 244 -9.11 23.88 1.18
N GLN A 245 -9.28 25.08 0.63
CA GLN A 245 -10.12 25.37 -0.53
C GLN A 245 -9.22 25.61 -1.77
N ALA A 246 -9.77 25.41 -2.97
CA ALA A 246 -9.00 25.53 -4.22
C ALA A 246 -9.83 26.08 -5.38
N ALA A 247 -9.34 25.84 -6.61
CA ALA A 247 -9.88 26.38 -7.85
C ALA A 247 -11.39 26.14 -8.06
N ALA A 248 -11.92 24.98 -7.65
CA ALA A 248 -13.34 24.67 -7.78
C ALA A 248 -14.24 25.66 -7.02
N THR A 249 -13.83 26.02 -5.80
CA THR A 249 -14.54 27.01 -4.97
C THR A 249 -14.54 28.38 -5.63
N LEU A 250 -13.41 28.79 -6.22
CA LEU A 250 -13.32 30.06 -6.95
C LEU A 250 -14.17 30.06 -8.23
N ALA A 251 -14.13 28.98 -9.02
CA ALA A 251 -14.95 28.85 -10.22
C ALA A 251 -16.44 28.92 -9.91
N ALA A 252 -16.90 28.17 -8.90
CA ALA A 252 -18.29 28.22 -8.43
C ALA A 252 -18.66 29.62 -7.91
N THR A 253 -17.71 30.32 -7.28
CA THR A 253 -17.92 31.68 -6.81
C THR A 253 -18.14 32.65 -7.97
N ILE A 254 -17.33 32.55 -9.04
CA ILE A 254 -17.46 33.37 -10.26
C ILE A 254 -18.77 33.06 -10.99
N ILE A 255 -19.17 31.79 -11.10
CA ILE A 255 -20.45 31.41 -11.73
C ILE A 255 -21.62 32.05 -10.96
N GLY A 256 -21.58 32.08 -9.63
CA GLY A 256 -22.61 32.76 -8.83
C GLY A 256 -22.62 34.29 -9.01
N LEU A 257 -21.45 34.92 -9.21
CA LEU A 257 -21.34 36.33 -9.56
C LEU A 257 -21.97 36.61 -10.94
N GLU A 258 -21.67 35.78 -11.95
CA GLU A 258 -22.24 35.89 -13.30
C GLU A 258 -23.76 35.68 -13.32
N ALA A 259 -24.28 34.84 -12.42
CA ALA A 259 -25.71 34.65 -12.20
C ALA A 259 -26.38 35.78 -11.41
N GLY A 260 -25.62 36.77 -10.92
CA GLY A 260 -26.15 37.92 -10.20
C GLY A 260 -26.53 37.64 -8.74
N LEU A 261 -26.06 36.53 -8.14
CA LEU A 261 -26.39 36.16 -6.76
C LEU A 261 -25.73 37.07 -5.71
N TYR A 262 -24.57 37.63 -6.05
CA TYR A 262 -23.78 38.52 -5.18
C TYR A 262 -22.78 39.34 -6.02
N GLY A 263 -22.14 40.34 -5.39
CA GLY A 263 -21.17 41.21 -6.03
C GLY A 263 -19.71 40.77 -5.89
N ASP A 264 -18.81 41.60 -6.42
CA ASP A 264 -17.35 41.39 -6.41
C ASP A 264 -16.76 41.32 -4.99
N ASP A 265 -17.42 41.94 -4.01
CA ASP A 265 -17.05 41.92 -2.60
C ASP A 265 -17.04 40.50 -2.01
N ILE A 266 -18.01 39.67 -2.38
CA ILE A 266 -18.07 38.26 -1.96
C ILE A 266 -16.96 37.46 -2.64
N VAL A 267 -16.76 37.65 -3.95
CA VAL A 267 -15.70 36.91 -4.68
C VAL A 267 -14.33 37.19 -4.07
N ASN A 268 -14.07 38.46 -3.83
CA ASN A 268 -12.88 38.95 -3.15
C ASN A 268 -12.73 38.36 -1.74
N ALA A 269 -13.81 38.30 -0.96
CA ALA A 269 -13.78 37.69 0.36
C ALA A 269 -13.49 36.17 0.30
N VAL A 270 -14.07 35.45 -0.65
CA VAL A 270 -13.79 34.02 -0.86
C VAL A 270 -12.33 33.79 -1.25
N MET A 271 -11.73 34.62 -2.11
CA MET A 271 -10.31 34.53 -2.45
C MET A 271 -9.42 34.63 -1.20
N VAL A 272 -9.72 35.55 -0.29
CA VAL A 272 -9.00 35.67 1.00
C VAL A 272 -9.16 34.41 1.85
N VAL A 273 -10.37 33.87 1.93
CA VAL A 273 -10.63 32.62 2.68
C VAL A 273 -9.86 31.45 2.09
N VAL A 274 -9.81 31.33 0.76
CA VAL A 274 -9.02 30.32 0.06
C VAL A 274 -7.55 30.43 0.48
N ALA A 275 -6.95 31.62 0.39
CA ALA A 275 -5.55 31.83 0.79
C ALA A 275 -5.28 31.48 2.26
N VAL A 276 -6.13 31.95 3.18
CA VAL A 276 -6.00 31.65 4.62
C VAL A 276 -6.15 30.15 4.88
N SER A 277 -7.09 29.49 4.21
CA SER A 277 -7.32 28.05 4.35
C SER A 277 -6.11 27.21 3.93
N LEU A 278 -5.41 27.62 2.86
CA LEU A 278 -4.19 26.96 2.38
C LEU A 278 -3.06 27.08 3.40
N LEU A 279 -2.89 28.25 4.02
CA LEU A 279 -1.90 28.47 5.07
C LEU A 279 -2.20 27.61 6.30
N ILE A 280 -3.44 27.60 6.78
CA ILE A 280 -3.88 26.78 7.92
C ILE A 280 -3.61 25.30 7.64
N THR A 281 -3.95 24.84 6.43
CA THR A 281 -3.77 23.44 6.01
C THR A 281 -2.29 23.07 5.95
N SER A 282 -1.45 23.89 5.31
CA SER A 282 -0.02 23.64 5.18
C SER A 282 0.68 23.55 6.53
N ILE A 283 0.46 24.55 7.40
CA ILE A 283 1.06 24.61 8.75
C ILE A 283 0.51 23.49 9.63
N GLY A 284 -0.81 23.25 9.57
CA GLY A 284 -1.48 22.22 10.35
C GLY A 284 -0.97 20.82 10.02
N THR A 285 -0.92 20.48 8.74
CA THR A 285 -0.46 19.15 8.29
C THR A 285 0.99 18.91 8.68
N ALA A 286 1.88 19.88 8.48
CA ALA A 286 3.29 19.78 8.90
C ALA A 286 3.43 19.64 10.43
N ARG A 287 2.49 20.18 11.21
CA ARG A 287 2.49 20.10 12.68
C ARG A 287 1.95 18.78 13.21
N TYR A 288 0.91 18.21 12.60
CA TYR A 288 0.24 17.01 13.11
C TYR A 288 0.75 15.70 12.51
N ALA A 289 1.19 15.68 11.25
CA ALA A 289 1.68 14.47 10.60
C ALA A 289 2.85 13.79 11.34
N PRO A 290 3.89 14.49 11.84
CA PRO A 290 4.99 13.85 12.57
C PRO A 290 4.59 13.22 13.91
N ARG A 291 3.42 13.60 14.46
CA ARG A 291 2.97 13.14 15.78
C ARG A 291 2.18 11.83 15.71
N ILE A 292 1.84 11.36 14.52
CA ILE A 292 1.11 10.12 14.34
C ILE A 292 2.14 9.01 14.19
N THR A 293 2.14 8.09 15.15
CA THR A 293 2.92 6.86 15.05
C THR A 293 2.34 5.99 13.94
N VAL A 294 3.10 5.80 12.87
CA VAL A 294 2.87 4.70 11.94
C VAL A 294 3.14 3.41 12.72
N PRO A 295 2.15 2.53 12.93
CA PRO A 295 2.39 1.30 13.67
C PRO A 295 3.48 0.49 12.94
N ALA A 296 4.62 0.29 13.62
CA ALA A 296 5.71 -0.57 13.14
C ALA A 296 5.29 -2.04 13.00
N ASN A 297 4.14 -2.41 13.56
CA ASN A 297 3.55 -3.75 13.56
C ASN A 297 2.35 -3.89 12.61
N LEU A 298 2.45 -3.38 11.39
CA LEU A 298 1.90 -4.20 10.31
C LEU A 298 2.93 -5.32 10.14
N GLN A 299 2.70 -6.49 10.75
CA GLN A 299 3.36 -7.71 10.33
C GLN A 299 3.24 -7.73 8.81
N ARG A 300 4.34 -7.46 8.11
CA ARG A 300 4.33 -7.41 6.66
C ARG A 300 3.79 -8.73 6.20
N ARG A 301 2.84 -8.68 5.26
CA ARG A 301 2.32 -9.94 4.73
C ARG A 301 3.49 -10.68 4.11
N PRO A 302 3.68 -11.98 4.43
CA PRO A 302 4.69 -12.77 3.77
C PRO A 302 4.45 -12.68 2.26
N GLY A 303 5.44 -12.20 1.52
CA GLY A 303 5.33 -11.95 0.08
C GLY A 303 5.48 -10.48 -0.35
N GLU A 304 5.29 -9.49 0.54
CA GLU A 304 5.42 -8.05 0.17
C GLU A 304 6.79 -7.69 -0.42
N ALA A 305 7.86 -8.32 0.09
CA ALA A 305 9.22 -8.25 -0.44
C ALA A 305 9.96 -9.56 -0.13
N VAL A 306 10.20 -10.37 -1.16
CA VAL A 306 10.84 -11.69 -1.03
C VAL A 306 12.30 -11.58 -1.45
N LEU A 307 13.20 -11.69 -0.49
CA LEU A 307 14.63 -11.77 -0.72
C LEU A 307 14.99 -13.18 -1.20
N LEU A 308 15.61 -13.28 -2.36
CA LEU A 308 15.93 -14.55 -3.01
C LEU A 308 17.43 -14.62 -3.32
N PRO A 309 18.23 -15.29 -2.48
CA PRO A 309 19.61 -15.61 -2.81
C PRO A 309 19.65 -16.56 -4.02
N THR A 310 20.32 -16.14 -5.09
CA THR A 310 20.40 -16.89 -6.36
C THR A 310 21.75 -17.58 -6.57
N GLY A 311 22.74 -17.27 -5.72
CA GLY A 311 24.10 -17.78 -5.86
C GLY A 311 24.20 -19.29 -5.62
N ASP A 312 24.90 -19.96 -6.54
CA ASP A 312 25.21 -21.41 -6.50
C ASP A 312 23.96 -22.31 -6.56
N VAL A 313 22.86 -21.80 -7.15
CA VAL A 313 21.61 -22.54 -7.35
C VAL A 313 21.47 -22.95 -8.82
N PRO A 314 21.33 -24.25 -9.17
CA PRO A 314 21.16 -24.70 -10.54
C PRO A 314 19.95 -24.04 -11.24
N ASP A 315 20.06 -23.73 -12.54
CA ASP A 315 19.03 -23.03 -13.33
C ASP A 315 17.61 -23.62 -13.15
N ALA A 316 17.48 -24.95 -13.19
CA ALA A 316 16.19 -25.62 -13.07
C ALA A 316 15.54 -25.40 -11.70
N GLU A 317 16.36 -25.44 -10.64
CA GLU A 317 15.87 -25.21 -9.28
C GLU A 317 15.58 -23.73 -9.04
N LEU A 318 16.46 -22.85 -9.53
CA LEU A 318 16.26 -21.41 -9.46
C LEU A 318 14.96 -21.00 -10.14
N ALA A 319 14.63 -21.58 -11.31
CA ALA A 319 13.36 -21.35 -11.99
C ALA A 319 12.14 -21.77 -11.13
N ARG A 320 12.20 -22.93 -10.47
CA ARG A 320 11.13 -23.39 -9.57
C ARG A 320 10.96 -22.46 -8.36
N VAL A 321 12.06 -22.06 -7.73
CA VAL A 321 12.04 -21.16 -6.57
C VAL A 321 11.55 -19.76 -6.96
N ILE A 322 11.95 -19.24 -8.13
CA ILE A 322 11.40 -17.99 -8.68
C ILE A 322 9.88 -18.12 -8.87
N GLY A 323 9.41 -19.23 -9.46
CA GLY A 323 7.97 -19.47 -9.63
C GLY A 323 7.21 -19.47 -8.30
N LEU A 324 7.77 -20.09 -7.25
CA LEU A 324 7.21 -20.05 -5.90
C LEU A 324 7.21 -18.63 -5.33
N ALA A 325 8.33 -17.92 -5.47
CA ALA A 325 8.49 -16.56 -4.98
C ALA A 325 7.46 -15.60 -5.62
N SER A 326 7.24 -15.71 -6.94
CA SER A 326 6.24 -14.94 -7.67
C SER A 326 4.83 -15.24 -7.16
N ARG A 327 4.48 -16.52 -6.94
CA ARG A 327 3.17 -16.89 -6.38
C ARG A 327 2.95 -16.35 -4.96
N LEU A 328 4.00 -16.22 -4.15
CA LEU A 328 3.92 -15.58 -2.84
C LEU A 328 3.75 -14.06 -2.94
N ALA A 329 4.42 -13.43 -3.90
CA ALA A 329 4.42 -11.98 -4.07
C ALA A 329 3.13 -11.46 -4.75
N ASP A 330 2.66 -12.12 -5.81
CA ASP A 330 1.56 -11.62 -6.66
C ASP A 330 0.26 -11.29 -5.90
N PRO A 331 -0.27 -12.12 -4.97
CA PRO A 331 -1.53 -11.86 -4.28
C PRO A 331 -1.51 -10.60 -3.40
N VAL A 332 -0.32 -10.21 -2.93
CA VAL A 332 -0.11 -9.03 -2.09
C VAL A 332 0.51 -7.86 -2.87
N GLY A 333 0.74 -8.05 -4.18
CA GLY A 333 1.45 -7.07 -5.03
C GLY A 333 2.90 -6.87 -4.60
N GLY A 334 3.53 -7.88 -4.02
CA GLY A 334 4.89 -7.80 -3.52
C GLY A 334 5.96 -7.83 -4.61
N ILE A 335 7.22 -7.75 -4.19
CA ILE A 335 8.38 -7.74 -5.09
C ILE A 335 9.35 -8.88 -4.81
N LEU A 336 10.03 -9.33 -5.87
CA LEU A 336 11.20 -10.18 -5.75
C LEU A 336 12.46 -9.31 -5.63
N GLN A 337 13.38 -9.74 -4.77
CA GLN A 337 14.67 -9.10 -4.55
C GLN A 337 15.76 -10.18 -4.72
N PRO A 338 16.18 -10.50 -5.96
CA PRO A 338 17.21 -11.48 -6.19
C PRO A 338 18.58 -10.93 -5.79
N ILE A 339 19.40 -11.75 -5.12
CA ILE A 339 20.72 -11.34 -4.65
C ILE A 339 21.79 -12.43 -4.85
N VAL A 340 22.98 -11.99 -5.24
CA VAL A 340 24.22 -12.75 -5.16
C VAL A 340 25.11 -12.10 -4.10
N VAL A 341 25.46 -12.84 -3.05
CA VAL A 341 26.37 -12.37 -1.99
C VAL A 341 27.73 -13.02 -2.16
N VAL A 342 28.77 -12.20 -2.24
CA VAL A 342 30.16 -12.62 -2.35
C VAL A 342 30.86 -12.36 -1.00
N PRO A 343 31.50 -13.37 -0.37
CA PRO A 343 32.07 -13.24 0.97
C PRO A 343 33.44 -12.51 1.03
N SER A 344 33.87 -11.91 -0.08
CA SER A 344 35.16 -11.22 -0.19
C SER A 344 35.13 -10.22 -1.35
N THR A 345 36.02 -9.24 -1.30
CA THR A 345 36.26 -8.27 -2.38
C THR A 345 37.39 -8.69 -3.32
N ALA A 346 37.85 -9.94 -3.24
CA ALA A 346 38.87 -10.46 -4.13
C ALA A 346 38.37 -10.42 -5.60
N PRO A 347 39.19 -9.96 -6.57
CA PRO A 347 38.73 -9.70 -7.94
C PRO A 347 38.09 -10.91 -8.62
N ASP A 348 38.64 -12.10 -8.41
CA ASP A 348 38.17 -13.40 -8.90
C ASP A 348 36.76 -13.74 -8.39
N LEU A 349 36.51 -13.52 -7.10
CA LEU A 349 35.20 -13.78 -6.50
C LEU A 349 34.15 -12.75 -6.94
N ILE A 350 34.55 -11.50 -7.18
CA ILE A 350 33.65 -10.48 -7.74
C ILE A 350 33.30 -10.79 -9.19
N GLU A 351 34.26 -11.26 -9.99
CA GLU A 351 34.01 -11.68 -11.37
C GLU A 351 33.05 -12.87 -11.43
N TRP A 352 33.27 -13.88 -10.59
CA TRP A 352 32.33 -14.98 -10.39
C TRP A 352 30.93 -14.48 -9.99
N GLY A 353 30.86 -13.55 -9.03
CA GLY A 353 29.59 -12.98 -8.59
C GLY A 353 28.83 -12.23 -9.69
N ARG A 354 29.53 -11.51 -10.57
CA ARG A 354 28.91 -10.88 -11.76
C ARG A 354 28.43 -11.90 -12.78
N ALA A 355 29.20 -12.96 -13.02
CA ALA A 355 28.79 -14.03 -13.92
C ALA A 355 27.51 -14.70 -13.40
N GLU A 356 27.43 -14.92 -12.09
CA GLU A 356 26.27 -15.49 -11.42
C GLU A 356 25.06 -14.57 -11.43
N GLN A 357 25.27 -13.26 -11.22
CA GLN A 357 24.24 -12.23 -11.37
C GLN A 357 23.63 -12.27 -12.78
N ASN A 358 24.47 -12.27 -13.82
CA ASN A 358 24.01 -12.34 -15.21
C ASN A 358 23.26 -13.65 -15.51
N ARG A 359 23.72 -14.78 -14.95
CA ARG A 359 23.03 -16.07 -15.09
C ARG A 359 21.63 -16.03 -14.46
N ALA A 360 21.53 -15.51 -13.24
CA ALA A 360 20.26 -15.37 -12.53
C ALA A 360 19.28 -14.47 -13.28
N ASP A 361 19.75 -13.35 -13.83
CA ASP A 361 18.92 -12.42 -14.63
C ASP A 361 18.35 -13.08 -15.89
N LEU A 362 19.09 -13.97 -16.54
CA LEU A 362 18.60 -14.74 -17.69
C LEU A 362 17.49 -15.73 -17.29
N VAL A 363 17.57 -16.34 -16.10
CA VAL A 363 16.51 -17.22 -15.58
C VAL A 363 15.28 -16.40 -15.21
N LEU A 364 15.44 -15.28 -14.51
CA LEU A 364 14.36 -14.37 -14.12
C LEU A 364 13.57 -13.88 -15.35
N ARG A 365 14.26 -13.42 -16.39
CA ARG A 365 13.63 -12.98 -17.64
C ARG A 365 12.86 -14.09 -18.34
N ARG A 366 13.40 -15.32 -18.37
CA ARG A 366 12.70 -16.50 -18.92
C ARG A 366 11.42 -16.83 -18.14
N MET A 367 11.42 -16.58 -16.83
CA MET A 367 10.26 -16.72 -15.95
C MET A 367 9.29 -15.53 -16.01
N GLY A 368 9.51 -14.57 -16.93
CA GLY A 368 8.67 -13.38 -17.08
C GLY A 368 8.81 -12.36 -15.94
N GLN A 369 9.87 -12.47 -15.13
CA GLN A 369 10.16 -11.53 -14.04
C GLN A 369 11.06 -10.41 -14.55
N ASP A 370 10.60 -9.17 -14.41
CA ASP A 370 11.34 -7.94 -14.78
C ASP A 370 12.05 -7.36 -13.54
N VAL A 371 13.04 -8.10 -13.03
CA VAL A 371 13.82 -7.73 -11.85
C VAL A 371 15.31 -8.02 -12.10
N GLU A 372 16.17 -7.12 -11.67
CA GLU A 372 17.63 -7.27 -11.72
C GLU A 372 18.16 -7.86 -10.41
N THR A 373 19.05 -8.83 -10.54
CA THR A 373 19.77 -9.43 -9.43
C THR A 373 20.79 -8.44 -8.88
N GLN A 374 20.83 -8.25 -7.56
CA GLN A 374 21.83 -7.41 -6.91
C GLN A 374 23.09 -8.20 -6.59
N LEU A 375 24.25 -7.63 -6.87
CA LEU A 375 25.54 -8.17 -6.41
C LEU A 375 25.98 -7.45 -5.14
N ARG A 376 26.22 -8.18 -4.06
CA ARG A 376 26.72 -7.64 -2.79
C ARG A 376 28.02 -8.31 -2.38
N ALA A 377 29.04 -7.52 -2.09
CA ALA A 377 30.24 -8.00 -1.39
C ALA A 377 30.10 -7.75 0.11
N ASP A 378 30.29 -8.78 0.95
CA ASP A 378 30.26 -8.66 2.41
C ASP A 378 31.30 -9.62 3.04
N ARG A 379 31.45 -9.60 4.37
CA ARG A 379 32.41 -10.45 5.10
C ARG A 379 31.98 -11.92 5.17
N SER A 380 30.68 -12.18 5.05
CA SER A 380 30.11 -13.51 4.96
C SER A 380 28.79 -13.45 4.21
N VAL A 381 28.36 -14.60 3.69
CA VAL A 381 27.08 -14.76 2.98
C VAL A 381 25.91 -14.43 3.92
N SER A 382 25.93 -14.95 5.15
CA SER A 382 24.89 -14.72 6.16
C SER A 382 24.75 -13.24 6.56
N SER A 383 25.87 -12.54 6.78
CA SER A 383 25.91 -11.10 7.07
C SER A 383 25.37 -10.29 5.89
N GLY A 384 25.81 -10.63 4.67
CA GLY A 384 25.35 -9.95 3.46
C GLY A 384 23.85 -10.13 3.23
N ILE A 385 23.32 -11.35 3.38
CA ILE A 385 21.87 -11.61 3.28
C ILE A 385 21.10 -10.82 4.32
N ASN A 386 21.49 -10.86 5.60
CA ASN A 386 20.77 -10.14 6.64
C ASN A 386 20.81 -8.62 6.45
N ARG A 387 21.96 -8.05 6.08
CA ARG A 387 22.07 -6.61 5.81
C ARG A 387 21.22 -6.20 4.63
N THR A 388 21.22 -6.96 3.54
CA THR A 388 20.31 -6.70 2.42
C THR A 388 18.86 -6.79 2.86
N ALA A 389 18.48 -7.78 3.67
CA ALA A 389 17.12 -7.91 4.18
C ALA A 389 16.67 -6.65 4.96
N ILE A 390 17.58 -6.06 5.73
CA ILE A 390 17.33 -4.82 6.47
C ILE A 390 17.32 -3.60 5.54
N GLU A 391 18.32 -3.45 4.67
CA GLU A 391 18.49 -2.30 3.77
C GLU A 391 17.36 -2.20 2.73
N HIS A 392 16.92 -3.34 2.21
CA HIS A 392 15.84 -3.44 1.23
C HIS A 392 14.49 -3.75 1.86
N ASP A 393 14.44 -3.73 3.20
CA ASP A 393 13.20 -3.76 3.96
C ASP A 393 12.34 -5.00 3.61
N SER A 394 13.02 -6.14 3.45
CA SER A 394 12.44 -7.41 3.02
C SER A 394 11.43 -7.93 4.04
N SER A 395 10.41 -8.64 3.55
CA SER A 395 9.37 -9.28 4.38
C SER A 395 9.67 -10.76 4.68
N LEU A 396 10.47 -11.39 3.82
CA LEU A 396 10.66 -12.83 3.77
C LEU A 396 11.96 -13.17 3.06
N LEU A 397 12.72 -14.14 3.58
CA LEU A 397 13.86 -14.75 2.90
C LEU A 397 13.43 -16.10 2.32
N LEU A 398 13.62 -16.33 1.03
CA LEU A 398 13.37 -17.61 0.38
C LEU A 398 14.68 -18.21 -0.12
N LEU A 399 15.00 -19.40 0.35
CA LEU A 399 16.19 -20.16 -0.01
C LEU A 399 15.79 -21.40 -0.82
N ALA A 400 16.59 -21.71 -1.84
CA ALA A 400 16.54 -23.02 -2.50
C ALA A 400 17.10 -24.11 -1.58
N TRP A 401 16.65 -25.36 -1.72
CA TRP A 401 17.15 -26.48 -0.93
C TRP A 401 18.33 -27.15 -1.65
N PRO A 402 19.50 -27.27 -1.04
CA PRO A 402 20.63 -27.92 -1.70
C PRO A 402 20.36 -29.42 -1.69
N GLY A 403 19.88 -30.01 -2.80
CA GLY A 403 19.39 -31.40 -2.90
C GLY A 403 20.23 -32.51 -2.23
N LYS A 404 20.72 -33.49 -3.01
CA LYS A 404 21.59 -34.55 -2.46
C LYS A 404 22.96 -33.98 -2.08
N PRO A 405 23.68 -34.55 -1.09
CA PRO A 405 24.97 -34.02 -0.65
C PRO A 405 25.99 -34.11 -1.79
N SER A 406 26.14 -33.04 -2.56
CA SER A 406 27.44 -32.74 -3.15
C SER A 406 28.36 -32.35 -1.99
N ILE A 407 29.66 -32.61 -2.13
CA ILE A 407 30.68 -32.50 -1.07
C ILE A 407 30.84 -31.05 -0.52
N GLY A 408 30.02 -30.09 -0.97
CA GLY A 408 29.91 -28.73 -0.44
C GLY A 408 28.45 -28.30 -0.21
N GLY A 409 27.76 -28.84 0.80
CA GLY A 409 26.47 -28.34 1.30
C GLY A 409 26.55 -26.96 1.97
N ARG A 410 27.22 -26.03 1.31
CA ARG A 410 27.53 -24.66 1.73
C ARG A 410 27.03 -23.76 0.62
N VAL A 411 26.08 -22.88 0.90
CA VAL A 411 25.85 -21.72 0.03
C VAL A 411 27.05 -20.80 0.26
N LEU A 412 28.04 -20.89 -0.63
CA LEU A 412 29.23 -20.00 -0.62
C LEU A 412 29.94 -19.92 0.75
N GLY A 413 30.07 -21.05 1.43
CA GLY A 413 30.79 -21.16 2.72
C GLY A 413 29.93 -21.11 3.98
N ALA A 414 28.68 -20.64 3.92
CA ALA A 414 27.78 -20.56 5.08
C ALA A 414 26.80 -21.74 5.16
N SER A 415 26.52 -22.20 6.38
CA SER A 415 25.48 -23.19 6.63
C SER A 415 24.08 -22.54 6.65
N TYR A 416 23.03 -23.26 6.25
CA TYR A 416 21.65 -22.74 6.35
C TYR A 416 21.30 -22.34 7.79
N SER A 417 21.84 -23.05 8.78
CA SER A 417 21.74 -22.70 10.19
C SER A 417 22.32 -21.32 10.52
N GLU A 418 23.48 -20.96 9.94
CA GLU A 418 24.08 -19.64 10.14
C GLU A 418 23.25 -18.54 9.48
N ILE A 419 22.69 -18.80 8.30
CA ILE A 419 21.81 -17.85 7.60
C ILE A 419 20.54 -17.63 8.43
N ILE A 420 19.83 -18.69 8.82
CA ILE A 420 18.61 -18.60 9.63
C ILE A 420 18.88 -17.86 10.95
N ALA A 421 19.99 -18.16 11.64
CA ALA A 421 20.33 -17.52 12.89
C ALA A 421 20.67 -16.03 12.72
N ALA A 422 21.29 -15.64 11.61
CA ALA A 422 21.70 -14.27 11.34
C ALA A 422 20.58 -13.38 10.77
N THR A 423 19.59 -13.95 10.09
CA THR A 423 18.55 -13.21 9.36
C THR A 423 17.43 -12.71 10.28
N SER A 424 17.11 -11.42 10.21
CA SER A 424 16.06 -10.77 11.01
C SER A 424 14.62 -10.99 10.52
N VAL A 425 14.45 -11.46 9.29
CA VAL A 425 13.15 -11.76 8.67
C VAL A 425 12.84 -13.27 8.72
N PRO A 426 11.58 -13.68 8.56
CA PRO A 426 11.24 -15.09 8.44
C PRO A 426 11.91 -15.75 7.23
N VAL A 427 12.22 -17.04 7.36
CA VAL A 427 12.97 -17.81 6.35
C VAL A 427 12.14 -18.98 5.85
N LEU A 428 12.12 -19.14 4.54
CA LEU A 428 11.61 -20.30 3.83
C LEU A 428 12.75 -21.04 3.14
N ILE A 429 12.70 -22.37 3.20
CA ILE A 429 13.58 -23.22 2.41
C ILE A 429 12.72 -24.13 1.54
N ALA A 430 12.86 -24.02 0.22
CA ALA A 430 12.02 -24.71 -0.74
C ALA A 430 12.78 -25.84 -1.45
N ALA A 431 12.27 -27.06 -1.32
CA ALA A 431 12.70 -28.23 -2.09
C ALA A 431 11.56 -28.64 -3.01
N LEU A 432 11.66 -28.31 -4.30
CA LEU A 432 10.55 -28.44 -5.25
C LEU A 432 10.85 -29.47 -6.35
N HIS A 433 9.89 -30.35 -6.62
CA HIS A 433 9.84 -31.21 -7.81
C HIS A 433 9.17 -30.50 -8.99
N ASP A 434 9.30 -31.05 -10.20
CA ASP A 434 8.84 -30.40 -11.44
C ASP A 434 7.30 -30.26 -11.54
N ASP A 435 6.53 -31.12 -10.84
CA ASP A 435 5.08 -31.23 -10.98
C ASP A 435 4.23 -30.25 -10.12
N VAL A 436 4.84 -29.42 -9.28
CA VAL A 436 4.14 -28.51 -8.32
C VAL A 436 3.33 -27.40 -9.01
N VAL A 437 3.46 -27.25 -10.32
CA VAL A 437 3.05 -26.03 -11.03
C VAL A 437 1.55 -26.02 -11.40
N ALA A 438 0.83 -27.14 -11.34
CA ALA A 438 -0.59 -27.14 -11.70
C ALA A 438 -1.51 -26.70 -10.54
N HIS A 439 -1.81 -27.55 -9.54
CA HIS A 439 -2.64 -27.21 -8.36
C HIS A 439 -2.35 -28.23 -7.24
N PRO A 440 -1.25 -28.11 -6.48
CA PRO A 440 -0.90 -29.11 -5.47
C PRO A 440 -1.89 -29.05 -4.31
N ARG A 441 -2.25 -30.20 -3.72
CA ARG A 441 -2.86 -30.18 -2.40
C ARG A 441 -1.79 -29.68 -1.43
N VAL A 442 -2.20 -28.80 -0.51
CA VAL A 442 -1.29 -28.18 0.45
C VAL A 442 -1.52 -28.82 1.80
N ALA A 443 -0.46 -29.39 2.37
CA ALA A 443 -0.49 -29.97 3.72
C ALA A 443 0.43 -29.19 4.66
N LEU A 444 -0.12 -28.67 5.75
CA LEU A 444 0.63 -28.04 6.83
C LEU A 444 0.89 -29.05 7.96
N VAL A 445 2.17 -29.30 8.21
CA VAL A 445 2.60 -30.16 9.31
C VAL A 445 2.58 -29.40 10.63
N ALA A 446 1.56 -29.67 11.45
CA ALA A 446 1.50 -29.25 12.84
C ALA A 446 2.01 -30.38 13.76
N HIS A 447 3.30 -30.37 14.07
CA HIS A 447 3.93 -31.30 14.99
C HIS A 447 4.60 -30.55 16.15
N SER A 448 4.55 -31.10 17.37
CA SER A 448 5.14 -30.50 18.58
C SER A 448 4.70 -29.05 18.82
N VAL A 449 3.40 -28.88 19.12
CA VAL A 449 2.80 -27.60 19.50
C VAL A 449 3.33 -27.20 20.89
N VAL A 450 4.38 -26.38 20.91
CA VAL A 450 5.03 -25.82 22.09
C VAL A 450 4.96 -24.29 21.93
N PRO A 451 4.90 -23.47 23.00
CA PRO A 451 4.75 -22.01 22.85
C PRO A 451 5.74 -21.34 21.87
N GLY A 452 6.96 -21.88 21.72
CA GLY A 452 7.96 -21.39 20.77
C GLY A 452 7.70 -21.73 19.29
N SER A 453 6.81 -22.68 18.97
CA SER A 453 6.48 -23.08 17.59
C SER A 453 5.25 -22.37 17.00
N ALA A 454 4.48 -21.65 17.83
CA ALA A 454 3.28 -20.91 17.42
C ALA A 454 3.56 -19.92 16.28
N LEU A 455 4.70 -19.23 16.34
CA LEU A 455 5.13 -18.24 15.36
C LEU A 455 5.45 -18.85 13.99
N SER A 456 6.27 -19.90 13.94
CA SER A 456 6.55 -20.66 12.71
C SER A 456 5.29 -21.34 12.16
N LEU A 457 4.41 -21.86 13.04
CA LEU A 457 3.11 -22.43 12.66
C LEU A 457 2.18 -21.38 12.06
N SER A 458 2.11 -20.18 12.64
CA SER A 458 1.28 -19.09 12.13
C SER A 458 1.74 -18.61 10.76
N LEU A 459 3.05 -18.51 10.55
CA LEU A 459 3.62 -18.20 9.24
C LEU A 459 3.35 -19.33 8.23
N GLY A 460 3.51 -20.59 8.67
CA GLY A 460 3.20 -21.76 7.85
C GLY A 460 1.73 -21.76 7.41
N ALA A 461 0.80 -21.42 8.31
CA ALA A 461 -0.62 -21.28 8.01
C ALA A 461 -0.91 -20.15 7.02
N GLN A 462 -0.30 -18.97 7.21
CA GLN A 462 -0.42 -17.85 6.26
C GLN A 462 0.05 -18.25 4.86
N ILE A 463 1.21 -18.90 4.76
CA ILE A 463 1.76 -19.35 3.48
C ILE A 463 0.88 -20.46 2.87
N ALA A 464 0.46 -21.42 3.68
CA ALA A 464 -0.39 -22.51 3.22
C ALA A 464 -1.72 -22.00 2.67
N SER A 465 -2.31 -21.00 3.32
CA SER A 465 -3.53 -20.34 2.86
C SER A 465 -3.36 -19.59 1.55
N ALA A 466 -2.15 -19.11 1.24
CA ALA A 466 -1.86 -18.46 -0.04
C ALA A 466 -1.79 -19.45 -1.21
N PHE A 467 -1.52 -20.73 -0.94
CA PHE A 467 -1.46 -21.79 -1.95
C PHE A 467 -2.71 -22.66 -2.01
N ALA A 468 -3.53 -22.70 -0.95
CA ALA A 468 -4.77 -23.46 -0.92
C ALA A 468 -5.80 -22.88 -1.91
N GLY A 469 -6.39 -23.75 -2.73
CA GLY A 469 -7.41 -23.41 -3.72
C GLY A 469 -8.77 -23.99 -3.35
N LYS A 470 -9.85 -23.47 -3.94
CA LYS A 470 -11.24 -23.92 -3.66
C LYS A 470 -11.48 -25.42 -3.90
N ASP A 471 -10.73 -26.03 -4.82
CA ASP A 471 -10.88 -27.44 -5.19
C ASP A 471 -10.02 -28.38 -4.32
N HIS A 472 -9.04 -27.84 -3.60
CA HIS A 472 -8.10 -28.58 -2.76
C HIS A 472 -7.93 -27.84 -1.41
N PRO A 473 -8.79 -28.14 -0.41
CA PRO A 473 -8.72 -27.51 0.88
C PRO A 473 -7.39 -27.78 1.58
N LEU A 474 -6.96 -26.84 2.42
CA LEU A 474 -5.76 -26.96 3.23
C LEU A 474 -5.89 -28.16 4.19
N LEU A 475 -4.92 -29.07 4.16
CA LEU A 475 -4.84 -30.16 5.11
C LEU A 475 -3.92 -29.78 6.29
N VAL A 476 -4.37 -29.97 7.53
CA VAL A 476 -3.56 -29.69 8.75
C VAL A 476 -3.51 -30.92 9.64
N GLY A 477 -2.31 -31.26 10.12
CA GLY A 477 -2.07 -32.35 11.06
C GLY A 477 -0.57 -32.60 11.26
N PRO A 478 -0.13 -33.55 12.08
CA PRO A 478 -0.92 -34.55 12.80
C PRO A 478 -1.50 -34.07 14.15
N ALA A 479 -1.21 -32.86 14.62
CA ALA A 479 -1.76 -32.34 15.88
C ALA A 479 -3.29 -32.28 15.87
N ALA A 480 -3.89 -32.61 17.02
CA ALA A 480 -5.35 -32.53 17.19
C ALA A 480 -5.85 -31.08 17.07
N PRO A 481 -7.06 -30.84 16.50
CA PRO A 481 -7.63 -29.52 16.32
C PRO A 481 -7.71 -28.68 17.60
N GLU A 482 -7.96 -29.34 18.74
CA GLU A 482 -8.06 -28.70 20.06
C GLU A 482 -6.74 -28.01 20.48
N HIS A 483 -5.60 -28.62 20.16
CA HIS A 483 -4.28 -28.04 20.44
C HIS A 483 -3.94 -26.88 19.51
N LEU A 484 -4.51 -26.86 18.30
CA LEU A 484 -4.34 -25.77 17.34
C LEU A 484 -5.24 -24.57 17.66
N ALA A 485 -6.47 -24.83 18.13
CA ALA A 485 -7.40 -23.80 18.57
C ALA A 485 -6.84 -22.98 19.76
N ALA A 486 -6.01 -23.59 20.60
CA ALA A 486 -5.34 -22.92 21.71
C ALA A 486 -4.26 -21.90 21.29
N LEU A 487 -3.82 -21.91 20.03
CA LEU A 487 -2.76 -21.03 19.51
C LEU A 487 -3.28 -19.75 18.84
N ASP A 488 -4.61 -19.57 18.73
CA ASP A 488 -5.25 -18.42 18.07
C ASP A 488 -4.75 -18.18 16.62
N ILE A 489 -4.48 -19.26 15.88
CA ILE A 489 -4.04 -19.19 14.48
C ILE A 489 -5.27 -19.22 13.56
N ALA A 490 -5.39 -18.22 12.69
CA ALA A 490 -6.45 -18.15 11.69
C ALA A 490 -6.16 -19.12 10.53
N PHE A 491 -7.09 -20.04 10.28
CA PHE A 491 -7.09 -20.95 9.12
C PHE A 491 -8.28 -20.66 8.20
N PRO A 492 -8.19 -21.00 6.90
CA PRO A 492 -9.34 -21.00 5.99
C PRO A 492 -10.51 -21.84 6.52
N ALA A 493 -11.75 -21.43 6.24
CA ALA A 493 -12.96 -22.08 6.76
C ALA A 493 -13.15 -23.53 6.25
N ASP A 494 -12.56 -23.86 5.11
CA ASP A 494 -12.57 -25.15 4.43
C ASP A 494 -11.42 -26.08 4.83
N THR A 495 -10.62 -25.72 5.84
CA THR A 495 -9.47 -26.50 6.29
C THR A 495 -9.86 -27.89 6.81
N GLU A 496 -9.23 -28.94 6.27
CA GLU A 496 -9.37 -30.32 6.74
C GLU A 496 -8.34 -30.64 7.83
N TYR A 497 -8.79 -31.14 8.97
CA TYR A 497 -7.90 -31.57 10.06
C TYR A 497 -7.84 -33.09 10.14
N ARG A 498 -6.62 -33.65 10.17
CA ARG A 498 -6.41 -35.10 10.32
C ARG A 498 -5.36 -35.38 11.38
N GLY A 499 -5.73 -36.16 12.40
CA GLY A 499 -4.82 -36.55 13.47
C GLY A 499 -3.81 -37.64 13.04
N GLY A 500 -2.69 -37.74 13.74
CA GLY A 500 -1.69 -38.79 13.57
C GLY A 500 -0.66 -38.81 14.70
N SER A 501 0.22 -39.81 14.71
CA SER A 501 1.30 -39.95 15.70
C SER A 501 2.70 -39.70 15.13
N ASP A 502 2.94 -40.11 13.88
CA ASP A 502 4.21 -39.92 13.16
C ASP A 502 4.03 -38.93 11.99
N VAL A 503 4.98 -38.01 11.83
CA VAL A 503 4.90 -36.97 10.80
C VAL A 503 5.06 -37.55 9.40
N VAL A 504 6.05 -38.43 9.19
CA VAL A 504 6.34 -39.00 7.87
C VAL A 504 5.24 -39.95 7.45
N GLY A 505 4.80 -40.82 8.36
CA GLY A 505 3.64 -41.68 8.15
C GLY A 505 2.36 -40.90 7.85
N TRP A 506 2.11 -39.79 8.57
CA TRP A 506 0.96 -38.93 8.33
C TRP A 506 1.00 -38.25 6.95
N VAL A 507 2.16 -37.70 6.56
CA VAL A 507 2.34 -37.10 5.23
C VAL A 507 2.11 -38.18 4.15
N ASN A 508 2.73 -39.35 4.29
CA ASN A 508 2.59 -40.44 3.33
C ASN A 508 1.14 -40.95 3.16
N ALA A 509 0.34 -40.91 4.23
CA ALA A 509 -1.03 -41.39 4.21
C ALA A 509 -2.05 -40.36 3.68
N ASN A 510 -1.70 -39.06 3.63
CA ASN A 510 -2.66 -38.00 3.37
C ASN A 510 -2.30 -37.07 2.21
N THR A 511 -1.10 -37.18 1.64
CA THR A 511 -0.71 -36.44 0.42
C THR A 511 -0.19 -37.39 -0.64
N ASP A 512 -0.20 -36.95 -1.90
CA ASP A 512 0.28 -37.70 -3.05
C ASP A 512 1.62 -37.12 -3.58
N PRO A 513 2.42 -37.89 -4.34
CA PRO A 513 3.57 -37.33 -5.05
C PRO A 513 3.17 -36.13 -5.92
N GLY A 514 3.92 -35.04 -5.86
CA GLY A 514 3.59 -33.75 -6.50
C GLY A 514 2.93 -32.73 -5.57
N ASP A 515 2.40 -33.15 -4.41
CA ASP A 515 1.82 -32.22 -3.42
C ASP A 515 2.88 -31.37 -2.71
N LEU A 516 2.42 -30.25 -2.14
CA LEU A 516 3.24 -29.32 -1.37
C LEU A 516 3.03 -29.52 0.13
N VAL A 517 4.10 -29.88 0.83
CA VAL A 517 4.13 -30.09 2.28
C VAL A 517 4.86 -28.94 2.95
N ILE A 518 4.16 -28.18 3.78
CA ILE A 518 4.70 -27.06 4.54
C ILE A 518 5.07 -27.57 5.93
N VAL A 519 6.33 -27.42 6.31
CA VAL A 519 6.89 -27.92 7.56
C VAL A 519 7.43 -26.76 8.40
N PRO A 520 6.64 -26.23 9.34
CA PRO A 520 7.11 -25.33 10.38
C PRO A 520 8.18 -25.99 11.23
N PHE A 521 9.23 -25.24 11.57
CA PHE A 521 10.29 -25.75 12.42
C PHE A 521 10.81 -24.71 13.41
N VAL A 522 11.44 -25.24 14.47
CA VAL A 522 12.11 -24.49 15.53
C VAL A 522 13.49 -25.12 15.72
N GLY A 523 14.56 -24.41 15.37
CA GLY A 523 15.94 -24.90 15.48
C GLY A 523 16.48 -25.58 14.21
N VAL A 524 17.53 -26.40 14.34
CA VAL A 524 18.42 -26.81 13.23
C VAL A 524 18.18 -28.24 12.70
N SER A 525 17.30 -29.03 13.33
CA SER A 525 17.15 -30.47 13.03
C SER A 525 16.08 -30.81 11.98
N LEU A 526 16.01 -30.07 10.86
CA LEU A 526 15.02 -30.29 9.81
C LEU A 526 15.40 -31.41 8.81
N ARG A 527 16.70 -31.65 8.65
CA ARG A 527 17.25 -32.41 7.52
C ARG A 527 16.71 -33.85 7.38
N PRO A 528 16.67 -34.70 8.42
CA PRO A 528 16.26 -36.09 8.25
C PRO A 528 14.78 -36.23 7.86
N LEU A 529 13.93 -35.37 8.43
CA LEU A 529 12.49 -35.35 8.15
C LEU A 529 12.21 -34.82 6.74
N ALA A 530 12.87 -33.73 6.36
CA ALA A 530 12.71 -33.12 5.06
C ALA A 530 13.23 -34.03 3.93
N GLU A 531 14.38 -34.69 4.12
CA GLU A 531 14.91 -35.65 3.13
C GLU A 531 13.93 -36.80 2.89
N GLN A 532 13.38 -37.40 3.95
CA GLN A 532 12.41 -38.50 3.82
C GLN A 532 11.12 -38.10 3.10
N ILE A 533 10.59 -36.91 3.39
CA ILE A 533 9.40 -36.40 2.70
C ILE A 533 9.74 -36.06 1.24
N TYR A 534 10.91 -35.50 0.96
CA TYR A 534 11.26 -35.08 -0.41
C TYR A 534 11.54 -36.29 -1.32
N ASP A 535 12.25 -37.30 -0.79
CA ASP A 535 12.54 -38.56 -1.48
C ASP A 535 11.26 -39.36 -1.77
N SER A 536 10.17 -39.08 -1.06
CA SER A 536 8.85 -39.67 -1.34
C SER A 536 8.11 -39.04 -2.52
N GLY A 537 8.74 -38.09 -3.23
CA GLY A 537 8.18 -37.41 -4.42
C GLY A 537 7.31 -36.19 -4.09
N ARG A 538 7.33 -35.72 -2.84
CA ARG A 538 6.56 -34.55 -2.39
C ARG A 538 7.47 -33.33 -2.31
N SER A 539 6.93 -32.17 -2.63
CA SER A 539 7.68 -30.92 -2.51
C SER A 539 7.55 -30.36 -1.10
N ILE A 540 8.60 -29.74 -0.59
CA ILE A 540 8.67 -29.28 0.78
C ILE A 540 8.95 -27.79 0.84
N LEU A 541 8.23 -27.13 1.73
CA LEU A 541 8.52 -25.78 2.14
C LEU A 541 8.74 -25.74 3.66
N ALA A 542 10.00 -25.66 4.06
CA ALA A 542 10.35 -25.53 5.46
C ALA A 542 10.19 -24.07 5.91
N VAL A 543 9.51 -23.84 7.04
CA VAL A 543 9.18 -22.49 7.53
C VAL A 543 9.78 -22.23 8.91
N ALA A 544 10.59 -21.18 9.03
CA ALA A 544 11.11 -20.72 10.31
C ALA A 544 10.89 -19.22 10.51
N GLN A 545 10.37 -18.86 11.69
CA GLN A 545 10.52 -17.51 12.22
C GLN A 545 11.74 -17.46 13.16
N ASN A 546 12.62 -16.46 12.98
CA ASN A 546 13.76 -16.27 13.88
C ASN A 546 13.26 -15.86 15.29
N PRO A 547 13.63 -16.55 16.37
CA PRO A 547 13.27 -16.17 17.74
C PRO A 547 13.83 -14.81 18.19
N GLY A 548 14.91 -14.30 17.58
CA GLY A 548 15.58 -13.07 17.97
C GLY A 548 14.80 -11.78 17.70
N SER A 549 13.68 -11.84 16.99
CA SER A 549 12.77 -10.70 16.76
C SER A 549 11.62 -10.63 17.78
N GLN A 550 11.62 -11.48 18.80
CA GLN A 550 10.67 -11.39 19.91
C GLN A 550 11.03 -10.23 20.86
N PRO A 551 10.06 -9.41 21.33
CA PRO A 551 10.30 -8.61 22.53
C PRO A 551 10.62 -9.59 23.67
N ALA A 552 11.75 -9.38 24.34
CA ALA A 552 12.22 -10.21 25.43
C ALA A 552 11.08 -10.52 26.43
N LEU A 553 10.58 -11.76 26.41
CA LEU A 553 9.77 -12.28 27.48
C LEU A 553 10.68 -12.43 28.71
N GLY A 554 10.66 -11.41 29.57
CA GLY A 554 11.06 -11.44 30.97
C GLY A 554 12.25 -12.32 31.31
N GLY A 555 13.47 -11.82 31.09
CA GLY A 555 14.69 -12.48 31.52
C GLY A 555 15.87 -11.52 31.51
N SER A 556 16.02 -10.78 32.61
CA SER A 556 17.25 -10.11 33.08
C SER A 556 18.24 -9.61 32.03
N ALA A 557 18.25 -8.29 31.84
CA ALA A 557 19.39 -7.58 31.28
C ALA A 557 20.71 -8.00 31.95
N MET A 558 21.67 -8.47 31.14
CA MET A 558 23.07 -8.27 31.45
C MET A 558 23.72 -7.61 30.25
N SER A 559 23.65 -6.28 30.28
CA SER A 559 24.49 -5.38 29.50
C SER A 559 25.96 -5.74 29.70
N LEU A 560 26.66 -6.15 28.64
CA LEU A 560 28.10 -6.02 28.58
C LEU A 560 28.42 -4.71 27.85
N PRO A 561 29.11 -3.75 28.50
CA PRO A 561 29.41 -2.47 27.88
C PRO A 561 30.49 -2.63 26.80
N ILE A 562 30.20 -2.03 25.65
CA ILE A 562 31.16 -1.71 24.61
C ILE A 562 32.14 -0.68 25.19
N GLY A 563 33.44 -1.00 25.18
CA GLY A 563 34.52 -0.03 25.46
C GLY A 563 35.41 -0.40 26.64
N GLY A 564 36.44 -1.22 26.40
CA GLY A 564 37.55 -1.44 27.33
C GLY A 564 38.81 -1.78 26.53
N THR A 565 39.83 -0.95 26.69
CA THR A 565 41.05 -0.86 25.89
C THR A 565 41.92 -2.12 25.89
N VAL A 566 42.57 -2.35 24.75
CA VAL A 566 43.75 -3.20 24.59
C VAL A 566 44.81 -2.80 25.63
N ASN A 567 45.38 -3.78 26.34
CA ASN A 567 46.68 -3.61 26.97
C ASN A 567 47.50 -4.91 26.76
N PRO A 568 48.71 -4.84 26.18
CA PRO A 568 49.54 -6.01 25.91
C PRO A 568 50.42 -6.31 27.12
N VAL A 569 50.41 -7.56 27.59
CA VAL A 569 51.55 -8.22 28.24
C VAL A 569 51.58 -9.67 27.78
#